data_AF-A0A1S9AXR3-F1
#
_entry.id   AF-A0A1S9AXR3-F1
#
_cell.length_a   1.000
_cell.length_b   1.000
_cell.length_c   1.000
_cell.angle_alpha   90.00
_cell.angle_beta   90.00
_cell.angle_gamma   90.00
#
_symmetry.space_group_name_H-M   'P 1'
#
loop_
_entity.id
_entity.type
_entity.pdbx_description
1 polymer ?
#
loop_
_entity_poly.entity_id
_entity_poly.type
_entity_poly.pdbx_seq_one_letter_code
_entity_poly.pdbx_strand_id
1 'polypeptide(L)' 'MDLNNNNFNDQTELRARGDWNQIKGQAKQKWGQLTDDDLDYQEGQQDEWFGRLQHKTGETIDDIKDWFRRTF' A
#
# COMPACT_ATOMS: atom_id res chain seq x y z
N MET A 1 2.74 36.33 -26.31
CA MET A 1 1.39 35.98 -25.82
C MET A 1 1.54 34.59 -25.26
N ASP A 2 1.86 34.51 -23.97
CA ASP A 2 2.11 33.22 -23.33
C ASP A 2 1.12 33.10 -22.19
N LEU A 3 0.04 32.36 -22.44
CA LEU A 3 -0.88 31.93 -21.40
C LEU A 3 -0.73 30.43 -21.25
N ASN A 4 0.15 30.11 -20.30
CA ASN A 4 0.38 28.82 -19.69
C ASN A 4 -0.91 28.37 -18.98
N ASN A 5 -1.49 27.25 -19.41
CA ASN A 5 -2.73 26.70 -18.85
C ASN A 5 -2.39 25.65 -17.78
N ASN A 6 -2.42 26.08 -16.52
CA ASN A 6 -2.15 25.27 -15.33
C ASN A 6 -3.33 24.36 -14.99
N ASN A 7 -3.10 23.05 -14.79
CA ASN A 7 -3.32 22.37 -13.50
C ASN A 7 -3.03 20.86 -13.63
N PHE A 8 -1.79 20.46 -13.35
CA PHE A 8 -1.47 19.07 -13.02
C PHE A 8 -1.69 18.90 -11.51
N ASN A 9 -2.69 18.09 -11.12
CA ASN A 9 -2.96 17.73 -9.71
C ASN A 9 -1.92 16.72 -9.15
N ASP A 10 -0.64 16.87 -9.51
CA ASP A 10 0.44 15.92 -9.17
C ASP A 10 0.74 15.84 -7.67
N GLN A 11 0.46 16.89 -6.90
CA GLN A 11 0.83 16.92 -5.48
C GLN A 11 0.07 15.89 -4.63
N THR A 12 -1.19 15.62 -4.96
CA THR A 12 -2.00 14.64 -4.22
C THR A 12 -1.60 13.21 -4.57
N GLU A 13 -1.34 12.93 -5.84
CA GLU A 13 -0.86 11.61 -6.29
C GLU A 13 0.53 11.30 -5.74
N LEU A 14 1.45 12.26 -5.73
CA LEU A 14 2.80 12.07 -5.19
C LEU A 14 2.78 11.80 -3.67
N ARG A 15 1.89 12.46 -2.93
CA ARG A 15 1.72 12.22 -1.48
C ARG A 15 1.12 10.84 -1.21
N ALA A 16 0.03 10.47 -1.90
CA ALA A 16 -0.58 9.14 -1.76
C ALA A 16 0.39 8.01 -2.10
N ARG A 17 1.20 8.17 -3.16
CA ARG A 17 2.28 7.22 -3.51
C ARG A 17 3.41 7.20 -2.47
N GLY A 18 3.73 8.34 -1.87
CA GLY A 18 4.72 8.45 -0.79
C GLY A 18 4.29 7.69 0.46
N ASP A 19 3.05 7.89 0.90
CA ASP A 19 2.46 7.21 2.04
C ASP A 19 2.39 5.70 1.81
N TRP A 20 2.00 5.26 0.61
CA TRP A 20 1.98 3.84 0.25
C TRP A 20 3.38 3.20 0.28
N ASN A 21 4.41 3.88 -0.21
CA ASN A 21 5.77 3.35 -0.16
C ASN A 21 6.27 3.18 1.29
N GLN A 22 5.87 4.06 2.20
CA GLN A 22 6.18 3.92 3.62
C GLN A 22 5.45 2.71 4.22
N ILE A 23 4.17 2.54 3.92
CA ILE A 23 3.38 1.36 4.32
C ILE A 23 4.08 0.08 3.87
N LYS A 24 4.47 0.02 2.59
CA LYS A 24 5.18 -1.13 2.02
C LYS A 24 6.51 -1.38 2.72
N GLY A 25 7.27 -0.33 3.01
CA GLY A 25 8.53 -0.43 3.75
C GLY A 25 8.36 -1.07 5.13
N GLN A 26 7.36 -0.64 5.89
CA GLN A 26 7.07 -1.17 7.22
C GLN A 26 6.55 -2.61 7.17
N ALA A 27 5.73 -2.95 6.19
CA ALA A 27 5.26 -4.33 5.99
C ALA A 27 6.43 -5.27 5.67
N LYS A 28 7.35 -4.87 4.77
CA LYS A 28 8.55 -5.66 4.47
C LYS A 28 9.44 -5.84 5.70
N GLN A 29 9.57 -4.82 6.56
CA GLN A 29 10.31 -4.94 7.82
C GLN A 29 9.65 -5.91 8.81
N LYS A 30 8.31 -5.91 8.92
CA LYS A 30 7.58 -6.81 9.82
C LYS A 30 7.68 -8.28 9.38
N TRP A 31 7.39 -8.55 8.10
CA TRP A 31 7.20 -9.93 7.63
C TRP A 31 8.41 -10.51 6.88
N GLY A 32 9.37 -9.68 6.45
CA GLY A 32 10.67 -10.09 5.85
C GLY A 32 10.62 -10.75 4.47
N GLN A 33 9.58 -11.54 4.20
CA GLN A 33 9.36 -12.33 2.99
C GLN A 33 8.41 -11.68 1.99
N LEU A 34 7.75 -10.58 2.39
CA LEU A 34 6.90 -9.83 1.49
C LEU A 34 7.77 -9.02 0.53
N THR A 35 7.36 -8.99 -0.73
CA THR A 35 7.98 -8.18 -1.78
C THR A 35 7.10 -6.96 -2.10
N ASP A 36 7.62 -6.04 -2.90
CA ASP A 36 6.83 -4.91 -3.40
C ASP A 36 5.61 -5.36 -4.22
N ASP A 37 5.72 -6.47 -4.96
CA ASP A 37 4.61 -7.09 -5.69
C ASP A 37 3.54 -7.69 -4.78
N ASP A 38 3.94 -8.33 -3.66
CA ASP A 38 2.98 -8.88 -2.69
C ASP A 38 2.16 -7.76 -2.01
N LEU A 39 2.75 -6.57 -1.92
CA LEU A 39 2.16 -5.39 -1.32
C LEU A 39 1.59 -4.43 -2.36
N ASP A 40 1.49 -4.84 -3.63
CA ASP A 40 0.80 -4.04 -4.63
C ASP A 40 -0.71 -4.25 -4.48
N TYR A 41 -1.42 -3.16 -4.25
CA TYR A 41 -2.86 -3.18 -4.00
C TYR A 41 -3.60 -2.57 -5.20
N GLN A 42 -4.58 -3.31 -5.70
CA GLN A 42 -5.51 -2.84 -6.73
C GLN A 42 -6.89 -2.63 -6.12
N GLU A 43 -7.50 -1.48 -6.44
CA GLU A 43 -8.82 -1.14 -5.94
C GLU A 43 -9.85 -2.22 -6.33
N GLY A 44 -10.66 -2.66 -5.38
CA GLY A 44 -11.64 -3.73 -5.56
C GLY A 44 -11.12 -5.16 -5.37
N GLN A 45 -9.82 -5.36 -5.12
CA GLN A 45 -9.23 -6.69 -4.85
C GLN A 45 -8.83 -6.89 -3.39
N GLN A 46 -9.47 -6.19 -2.47
CA GLN A 46 -9.09 -6.17 -1.05
C GLN A 46 -9.09 -7.57 -0.41
N ASP A 47 -10.14 -8.37 -0.62
CA ASP A 47 -10.22 -9.71 -0.03
C ASP A 47 -9.13 -10.65 -0.58
N GLU A 48 -8.88 -10.59 -1.89
CA GLU A 48 -7.84 -11.40 -2.53
C GLU A 48 -6.45 -10.99 -2.06
N TRP A 49 -6.20 -9.69 -1.94
CA TRP A 49 -4.94 -9.15 -1.45
C TRP A 49 -4.64 -9.62 -0.03
N PHE A 50 -5.61 -9.54 0.88
CA PHE A 50 -5.44 -10.08 2.24
C PHE A 50 -5.23 -11.60 2.25
N GLY A 51 -5.90 -12.35 1.38
CA GLY A 51 -5.68 -13.79 1.23
C GLY A 51 -4.25 -14.12 0.78
N ARG A 52 -3.71 -13.39 -0.20
CA ARG A 52 -2.32 -13.54 -0.64
C ARG A 52 -1.34 -13.22 0.49
N LEU A 53 -1.59 -12.13 1.23
CA LEU A 53 -0.77 -11.79 2.39
C LEU A 53 -0.82 -12.89 3.45
N GLN A 54 -1.99 -13.39 3.82
CA GLN A 54 -2.13 -14.53 4.74
C GLN A 54 -1.32 -15.75 4.28
N HIS A 55 -1.39 -16.11 3.00
CA HIS A 55 -0.64 -17.25 2.47
C HIS A 55 0.88 -17.04 2.53
N LYS A 56 1.34 -15.81 2.32
CA LYS A 56 2.75 -15.46 2.46
C LYS A 56 3.15 -15.43 3.93
N THR A 57 2.55 -14.54 4.73
CA THR A 57 2.86 -14.24 6.14
C THR A 57 2.60 -15.41 7.10
N GLY A 58 1.62 -16.26 6.80
CA GLY A 58 1.12 -17.27 7.72
C GLY A 58 0.27 -16.69 8.87
N GLU A 59 0.06 -15.37 8.92
CA GLU A 59 -0.80 -14.70 9.90
C GLU A 59 -2.28 -14.76 9.48
N THR A 60 -3.18 -14.57 10.43
CA THR A 60 -4.61 -14.48 10.10
C THR A 60 -4.89 -13.15 9.38
N ILE A 61 -5.94 -13.13 8.55
CA ILE A 61 -6.38 -11.89 7.89
C ILE A 61 -6.70 -10.81 8.93
N ASP A 62 -7.25 -11.19 10.09
CA ASP A 62 -7.54 -10.25 11.18
C ASP A 62 -6.26 -9.66 11.78
N ASP A 63 -5.22 -10.45 12.03
CA ASP A 63 -3.93 -9.94 12.53
C ASP A 63 -3.27 -8.97 11.55
N ILE A 64 -3.37 -9.28 10.25
CA ILE A 64 -2.85 -8.41 9.20
C ILE A 64 -3.64 -7.09 9.20
N LYS A 65 -4.98 -7.15 9.19
CA LYS A 65 -5.86 -5.96 9.24
C LYS A 65 -5.63 -5.12 10.49
N ASP A 66 -5.48 -5.76 11.65
CA ASP A 66 -5.22 -5.07 12.92
C ASP A 66 -3.86 -4.35 12.89
N TRP A 67 -2.84 -4.99 12.33
CA TRP A 67 -1.55 -4.35 12.13
C TRP A 67 -1.64 -3.09 11.26
N PHE A 68 -2.35 -3.15 10.12
CA PHE A 68 -2.55 -1.97 9.27
C PHE A 68 -3.30 -0.87 10.04
N ARG A 69 -4.40 -1.21 10.73
CA ARG A 69 -5.22 -0.27 11.53
C ARG A 69 -4.45 0.38 12.70
N ARG A 70 -3.51 -0.35 13.30
CA ARG A 70 -2.69 0.15 14.41
C ARG A 70 -1.57 1.08 13.94
N THR A 71 -1.09 0.84 12.73
CA THR A 71 0.10 1.49 12.19
C THR A 71 -0.25 2.73 11.35
N PHE A 72 -1.44 2.74 10.73
CA PHE A 72 -1.95 3.78 9.85
C PHE A 72 -3.42 4.09 10.19
#